data_AF-A0A838EM03-F1
#
_entry.id   AF-A0A838EM03-F1
#
_cell.length_a   1.000
_cell.length_b   1.000
_cell.length_c   1.000
_cell.angle_alpha   90.00
_cell.angle_beta   90.00
_cell.angle_gamma   90.00
#
_symmetry.space_group_name_H-M   'P 1'
#
loop_
_entity.id
_entity.type
_entity.pdbx_description
1 polymer ?
#
loop_
_entity_poly.entity_id
_entity_poly.type
_entity_poly.pdbx_seq_one_letter_code
_entity_poly.pdbx_strand_id
1 'polypeptide(L)'
;MQLVPYSFSGITAYPRTQQPATPGQNHGVYITLHPENRETIIAKVMGWFAGRAEIDLVDTGISDKVGLGYIILEWDECEIDQLFLAILRDEEIVADYTIYTRDLEE
;
A
#
# COMPACT_ATOMS: atom_id res chain seq x y z
N MET A 1 -34.19 23.73 -3.77
CA MET A 1 -33.07 22.89 -3.34
C MET A 1 -32.66 22.04 -4.53
N GLN A 2 -31.46 22.29 -5.07
CA GLN A 2 -30.94 21.59 -6.24
C GLN A 2 -30.05 20.45 -5.72
N LEU A 3 -30.49 19.21 -5.87
CA LEU A 3 -29.70 18.02 -5.56
C LEU A 3 -28.59 17.91 -6.61
N VAL A 4 -27.34 18.10 -6.19
CA VAL A 4 -26.18 17.83 -7.05
C VAL A 4 -26.09 16.30 -7.19
N PRO A 5 -26.14 15.75 -8.42
CA PRO A 5 -25.94 14.32 -8.61
C PRO A 5 -24.49 13.98 -8.24
N TYR A 6 -24.33 13.18 -7.20
CA TYR A 6 -23.01 12.71 -6.76
C TYR A 6 -22.53 11.62 -7.73
N SER A 7 -21.75 12.00 -8.73
CA SER A 7 -21.03 11.06 -9.58
C SER A 7 -19.61 10.89 -9.04
N PHE A 8 -19.42 9.98 -8.09
CA PHE A 8 -18.08 9.54 -7.69
C PHE A 8 -17.50 8.70 -8.82
N SER A 9 -16.70 9.34 -9.68
CA SER A 9 -15.79 8.64 -10.57
C SER A 9 -14.60 8.28 -9.70
N GLY A 10 -14.39 6.99 -9.41
CA GLY A 10 -13.44 6.52 -8.39
C GLY A 10 -12.06 7.20 -8.38
N ILE A 11 -11.35 7.07 -7.26
CA ILE A 11 -10.01 7.63 -7.07
C ILE A 11 -9.07 7.06 -8.15
N THR A 12 -8.73 7.90 -9.13
CA THR A 12 -7.86 7.55 -10.27
C THR A 12 -6.39 7.74 -9.95
N ALA A 13 -6.07 8.57 -8.95
CA ALA A 13 -4.72 8.81 -8.46
C ALA A 13 -4.75 8.94 -6.94
N TYR A 14 -3.79 8.31 -6.26
CA TYR A 14 -3.66 8.39 -4.82
C TYR A 14 -3.26 9.82 -4.42
N PRO A 15 -4.00 10.49 -3.52
CA PRO A 15 -3.68 11.86 -3.15
C PRO A 15 -2.33 11.90 -2.43
N ARG A 16 -1.39 12.69 -2.95
CA ARG A 16 -0.05 12.82 -2.37
C ARG A 16 -0.13 13.57 -1.05
N THR A 17 0.16 12.90 0.04
CA THR A 17 0.46 13.53 1.33
C THR A 17 1.95 13.85 1.42
N GLN A 18 2.31 14.99 2.02
CA GLN A 18 3.71 15.22 2.38
C GLN A 18 4.03 14.30 3.56
N GLN A 19 4.83 13.28 3.31
CA GLN A 19 5.33 12.39 4.35
C GLN A 19 6.61 12.98 4.97
N PRO A 20 6.80 12.86 6.28
CA PRO A 20 8.08 13.15 6.91
C PRO A 20 9.19 12.31 6.27
N ALA A 21 10.34 12.94 6.01
CA ALA A 21 11.54 12.24 5.60
C ALA A 21 12.18 11.53 6.81
N THR A 22 12.66 10.31 6.60
CA THR A 22 13.31 9.46 7.59
C THR A 22 14.65 8.96 7.04
N PRO A 23 15.67 9.82 6.96
CA PRO A 23 16.96 9.47 6.35
C PRO A 23 17.58 8.23 7.00
N GLY A 24 18.10 7.32 6.19
CA GLY A 24 18.70 6.06 6.64
C GLY A 24 17.70 4.99 7.09
N GLN A 25 16.39 5.21 6.90
CA GLN A 25 15.35 4.27 7.33
C GLN A 25 14.28 4.07 6.27
N ASN A 26 14.02 2.81 5.93
CA ASN A 26 12.89 2.42 5.11
C ASN A 26 11.72 2.00 6.00
N HIS A 27 10.53 2.36 5.57
CA HIS A 27 9.29 1.95 6.22
C HIS A 27 8.52 1.04 5.28
N GLY A 28 8.18 -0.16 5.75
CA GLY A 28 7.52 -1.14 4.92
C GLY A 28 6.18 -1.59 5.46
N VAL A 29 5.33 -2.06 4.55
CA VAL A 29 4.06 -2.70 4.87
C VAL A 29 4.07 -4.11 4.29
N TYR A 30 3.88 -5.09 5.17
CA TYR A 30 3.60 -6.48 4.82
C TYR A 30 2.09 -6.69 4.84
N ILE A 31 1.50 -6.94 3.67
CA ILE A 31 0.06 -7.11 3.49
C ILE A 31 -0.22 -8.59 3.27
N THR A 32 -1.21 -9.13 3.97
CA THR A 32 -1.74 -10.47 3.73
C THR A 32 -3.16 -10.41 3.20
N LEU A 33 -3.49 -11.28 2.26
CA LEU A 33 -4.79 -11.30 1.58
C LEU A 33 -5.06 -12.67 0.95
N HIS A 34 -6.29 -12.89 0.47
CA HIS A 34 -6.62 -14.12 -0.26
C HIS A 34 -5.80 -14.21 -1.58
N PRO A 35 -5.18 -15.35 -1.93
CA PRO A 35 -4.30 -15.45 -3.11
C PRO A 35 -4.94 -14.98 -4.42
N GLU A 36 -6.24 -15.22 -4.60
CA GLU A 36 -6.99 -14.81 -5.80
C GLU A 36 -7.08 -13.29 -5.98
N ASN A 37 -6.97 -12.52 -4.89
CA ASN A 37 -7.05 -11.06 -4.92
C ASN A 37 -5.69 -10.38 -5.10
N ARG A 38 -4.59 -11.14 -5.11
CA ARG A 38 -3.22 -10.62 -5.12
C ARG A 38 -2.92 -9.76 -6.33
N GLU A 39 -3.14 -10.29 -7.52
CA GLU A 39 -2.89 -9.56 -8.77
C GLU A 39 -3.75 -8.29 -8.86
N THR A 40 -4.99 -8.35 -8.37
CA THR A 40 -5.91 -7.20 -8.31
C THR A 40 -5.37 -6.11 -7.39
N ILE A 41 -4.90 -6.46 -6.19
CA ILE A 41 -4.32 -5.48 -5.25
C ILE A 41 -3.01 -4.91 -5.78
N ILE A 42 -2.13 -5.75 -6.34
CA ILE A 42 -0.88 -5.28 -6.96
C ILE A 42 -1.19 -4.25 -8.05
N ALA A 43 -2.11 -4.56 -8.96
CA ALA A 43 -2.48 -3.64 -10.04
C ALA A 43 -3.04 -2.31 -9.49
N LYS A 44 -3.89 -2.36 -8.45
CA LYS A 44 -4.42 -1.15 -7.78
C LYS A 44 -3.29 -0.31 -7.16
N VAL A 45 -2.42 -0.93 -6.36
CA VAL A 45 -1.31 -0.28 -5.66
C VAL A 45 -0.31 0.32 -6.65
N MET A 46 0.09 -0.43 -7.66
CA MET A 46 1.00 0.05 -8.71
C MET A 46 0.40 1.22 -9.49
N GLY A 47 -0.92 1.20 -9.74
CA GLY A 47 -1.63 2.33 -10.35
C GLY A 47 -1.66 3.56 -9.43
N TRP A 48 -1.92 3.37 -8.15
CA TRP A 48 -1.97 4.43 -7.14
C TRP A 48 -0.62 5.13 -6.95
N PHE A 49 0.47 4.38 -6.94
CA PHE A 49 1.82 4.90 -6.72
C PHE A 49 2.62 5.07 -8.01
N ALA A 50 1.98 5.02 -9.17
CA ALA A 50 2.63 5.28 -10.45
C ALA A 50 3.33 6.64 -10.46
N GLY A 51 4.65 6.64 -10.71
CA GLY A 51 5.48 7.85 -10.73
C GLY A 51 6.01 8.30 -9.35
N ARG A 52 5.83 7.49 -8.30
CA ARG A 52 6.45 7.68 -6.98
C ARG A 52 7.66 6.76 -6.87
N ALA A 53 8.84 7.33 -7.12
CA ALA A 53 10.09 6.57 -7.09
C ALA A 53 10.51 6.20 -5.65
N GLU A 54 9.93 6.85 -4.65
CA GLU A 54 10.14 6.57 -3.24
C GLU A 54 9.36 5.35 -2.73
N ILE A 55 8.54 4.69 -3.56
CA ILE A 55 7.73 3.53 -3.16
C ILE A 55 8.06 2.35 -4.06
N ASP A 56 8.52 1.26 -3.45
CA ASP A 56 8.91 0.05 -4.14
C ASP A 56 8.04 -1.15 -3.74
N LEU A 57 7.67 -1.94 -4.75
CA LEU A 57 7.16 -3.30 -4.56
C LEU A 57 8.35 -4.24 -4.38
N VAL A 58 8.63 -4.61 -3.13
CA VAL A 58 9.82 -5.37 -2.76
C VAL A 58 9.65 -6.86 -3.05
N ASP A 59 8.51 -7.43 -2.67
CA ASP A 59 8.23 -8.86 -2.89
C ASP A 59 6.73 -9.15 -2.91
N THR A 60 6.36 -10.26 -3.53
CA THR A 60 5.01 -10.80 -3.50
C THR A 60 4.98 -12.30 -3.76
N GLY A 61 4.07 -13.00 -3.08
CA GLY A 61 4.01 -14.45 -3.18
C GLY A 61 2.77 -15.04 -2.53
N ILE A 62 2.84 -16.34 -2.27
CA ILE A 62 1.85 -17.09 -1.49
C ILE A 62 2.64 -17.74 -0.36
N SER A 63 2.16 -17.58 0.87
CA SER A 63 2.76 -18.20 2.04
C SER A 63 2.35 -19.67 2.11
N ASP A 64 3.32 -20.58 1.96
CA ASP A 64 3.10 -22.03 2.04
C ASP A 64 2.53 -22.49 3.39
N LYS A 65 2.74 -21.70 4.46
CA LYS A 65 2.31 -22.04 5.82
C LYS A 65 0.84 -21.75 6.09
N VAL A 66 0.30 -20.69 5.47
CA VAL A 66 -1.04 -20.17 5.77
C VAL A 66 -1.95 -20.21 4.54
N GLY A 67 -1.40 -20.43 3.35
CA GLY A 67 -2.14 -20.42 2.09
C GLY A 67 -2.63 -19.02 1.69
N LEU A 68 -2.09 -17.95 2.30
CA LEU A 68 -2.45 -16.56 2.01
C LEU A 68 -1.45 -15.94 1.04
N GLY A 69 -1.95 -15.07 0.16
CA GLY A 69 -1.11 -14.19 -0.64
C GLY A 69 -0.46 -13.13 0.24
N TYR A 70 0.74 -12.70 -0.14
CA TYR A 70 1.41 -11.59 0.51
C TYR A 70 1.96 -10.57 -0.50
N ILE A 71 2.04 -9.32 -0.07
CA ILE A 71 2.60 -8.19 -0.80
C ILE A 71 3.46 -7.38 0.17
N ILE A 72 4.67 -7.01 -0.24
CA ILE A 72 5.59 -6.19 0.53
C ILE A 72 5.86 -4.90 -0.23
N LEU A 73 5.52 -3.78 0.39
CA LEU A 73 5.82 -2.44 -0.12
C LEU A 73 6.79 -1.76 0.84
N GLU A 74 7.76 -1.00 0.31
CA GLU A 74 8.65 -0.15 1.10
C GLU A 74 8.60 1.30 0.62
N TRP A 75 8.66 2.22 1.56
CA TRP A 75 8.88 3.65 1.37
C TRP A 75 10.35 3.94 1.69
N ASP A 76 11.08 4.44 0.70
CA ASP A 76 12.50 4.78 0.80
C ASP A 76 12.67 6.12 1.52
N GLU A 77 13.41 6.12 2.63
CA GLU A 77 13.70 7.28 3.47
C GLU A 77 12.50 8.21 3.77
N CYS A 78 11.29 7.66 3.87
CA CYS A 78 10.09 8.40 4.30
C CYS A 78 9.09 7.50 5.05
N GLU A 79 8.17 8.13 5.79
CA GLU A 79 7.10 7.43 6.49
C GLU A 79 6.05 6.86 5.53
N ILE A 80 5.38 5.77 5.90
CA ILE A 80 4.23 5.23 5.14
C ILE A 80 3.07 6.23 5.14
N ASP A 81 2.38 6.36 4.00
CA ASP A 81 1.18 7.20 3.89
C ASP A 81 0.07 6.73 4.85
N GLN A 82 -0.34 7.60 5.77
CA GLN A 82 -1.39 7.29 6.75
C GLN A 82 -2.75 6.96 6.11
N LEU A 83 -3.06 7.58 4.98
CA LEU A 83 -4.26 7.25 4.21
C LEU A 83 -4.19 5.82 3.64
N PHE A 84 -2.98 5.31 3.34
CA PHE A 84 -2.81 3.98 2.75
C PHE A 84 -3.10 2.95 3.82
N LEU A 85 -2.56 3.16 5.03
CA LEU A 85 -2.88 2.34 6.20
C LEU A 85 -4.38 2.35 6.53
N ALA A 86 -5.04 3.52 6.41
CA ALA A 86 -6.48 3.61 6.60
C ALA A 86 -7.27 2.81 5.53
N ILE A 87 -6.85 2.90 4.26
CA ILE A 87 -7.45 2.11 3.17
C ILE A 87 -7.27 0.61 3.43
N LEU A 88 -6.06 0.17 3.80
CA LEU A 88 -5.79 -1.25 4.08
C LEU A 88 -6.64 -1.79 5.24
N ARG A 89 -6.89 -0.96 6.27
CA ARG A 89 -7.73 -1.34 7.41
C ARG A 89 -9.19 -1.54 7.01
N ASP A 90 -9.69 -0.74 6.06
CA ASP A 90 -11.10 -0.70 5.70
C ASP A 90 -11.42 -1.54 4.43
N GLU A 91 -10.41 -2.09 3.75
CA GLU A 91 -10.54 -2.89 2.52
C GLU A 91 -10.79 -4.38 2.84
N GLU A 92 -11.99 -4.88 2.54
CA GLU A 92 -12.44 -6.23 2.92
C GLU A 92 -11.61 -7.38 2.33
N ILE A 93 -10.93 -7.14 1.21
CA ILE A 93 -10.10 -8.15 0.54
C ILE A 93 -8.71 -8.28 1.16
N VAL A 94 -8.31 -7.38 2.05
CA VAL A 94 -7.10 -7.47 2.87
C VAL A 94 -7.42 -8.26 4.13
N ALA A 95 -6.65 -9.30 4.40
CA ALA A 95 -6.82 -10.12 5.61
C ALA A 95 -6.20 -9.44 6.84
N ASP A 96 -4.96 -8.96 6.69
CA ASP A 96 -4.23 -8.21 7.73
C ASP A 96 -3.06 -7.46 7.11
N TYR A 97 -2.51 -6.46 7.81
CA TYR A 97 -1.25 -5.83 7.45
C TYR A 97 -0.37 -5.57 8.67
N THR A 98 0.94 -5.60 8.47
CA THR A 98 1.94 -5.28 9.50
C THR A 98 2.90 -4.24 8.95
N ILE A 99 3.18 -3.22 9.76
CA ILE A 99 4.21 -2.22 9.46
C ILE A 99 5.54 -2.64 10.05
N TYR A 100 6.63 -2.33 9.37
CA TYR A 100 7.98 -2.52 9.87
C TYR A 100 8.88 -1.36 9.47
N THR A 101 9.98 -1.18 10.20
CA THR A 101 11.06 -0.26 9.87
C THR A 101 12.31 -1.08 9.62
N ARG A 102 13.07 -0.72 8.58
CA ARG A 102 14.36 -1.32 8.25
C ARG A 102 15.40 -0.21 8.16
N ASP A 103 16.43 -0.28 8.99
CA ASP A 103 17.57 0.63 8.86
C ASP A 103 18.36 0.28 7.58
N LEU A 104 18.76 1.30 6.83
CA LEU A 104 19.69 1.16 5.71
C LEU A 104 21.10 1.06 6.32
N GLU A 105 21.67 -0.15 6.36
CA GLU A 105 23.08 -0.31 6.72
C GLU A 105 23.95 0.39 5.66
N GLU A 106 24.85 1.29 6.10
CA GLU A 106 25.78 2.08 5.25
C GLU A 106 26.65 1.23 4.32
#